data_AF-A0A0W8D0M8-F1
#
_entry.id   AF-A0A0W8D0M8-F1
#
_cell.length_a   1.000
_cell.length_b   1.000
_cell.length_c   1.000
_cell.angle_alpha   90.00
_cell.angle_beta   90.00
_cell.angle_gamma   90.00
#
_symmetry.space_group_name_H-M   'P 1'
#
loop_
_entity.id
_entity.type
_entity.pdbx_description
1 polymer ?
#
loop_
_entity_poly.entity_id
_entity_poly.type
_entity_poly.pdbx_seq_one_letter_code
_entity_poly.pdbx_strand_id
1 'polypeptide(L)'
;MISSHYDAAIGGAAASDDGVNIAIMMELLRMFVLNPPKHATLVFNFNGAEETIMQAAHGFITQHPWTDAIRAFINLEAAGAGGRELLFQTGSDELALAYAQGAKYPHASIIAQELFQSGIIPADTDYRIYRDFVATAYASIRNPYSDICPKRLMLQHVQREVILPNGDIQTDSGLWINSLDFRGPDPIKSYLSNTQWKDARMHVARKSYTSTQKLKHMLPEDKSWYLPAAAPTLPNDAHKARLEVLSSTYSADTDRRKIHFVFTGPSHMNLFIDAKKTKLTSWSMGNGVSGPVVEAEDAYILQFCSGAVPSSYHFWIEAESNKPIDVAFVGHFLEVTTPEMKEFTDVLPSWTVVASAVSTWTKMQI
;
A
#
# COMPACT_ATOMS: atom_id res chain seq x y z
N MET A 1 -6.68 -23.27 -6.33
CA MET A 1 -7.39 -21.97 -6.22
C MET A 1 -6.90 -21.05 -7.32
N ILE A 2 -7.78 -20.25 -7.91
CA ILE A 2 -7.41 -19.16 -8.81
C ILE A 2 -7.85 -17.88 -8.09
N SER A 3 -6.93 -16.96 -7.86
CA SER A 3 -7.15 -15.74 -7.06
C SER A 3 -6.75 -14.51 -7.85
N SER A 4 -7.49 -13.42 -7.66
CA SER A 4 -7.26 -12.08 -8.23
C SER A 4 -8.08 -11.10 -7.42
N HIS A 5 -7.59 -9.86 -7.29
CA HIS A 5 -8.31 -8.82 -6.57
C HIS A 5 -9.20 -8.00 -7.50
N TYR A 6 -10.35 -7.53 -7.02
CA TYR A 6 -11.27 -6.71 -7.83
C TYR A 6 -11.28 -5.24 -7.44
N ASP A 7 -10.62 -4.87 -6.34
CA ASP A 7 -10.49 -3.49 -5.91
C ASP A 7 -9.43 -2.72 -6.72
N ALA A 8 -9.46 -1.41 -6.59
CA ALA A 8 -8.64 -0.47 -7.36
C ALA A 8 -7.78 0.37 -6.43
N ALA A 9 -6.54 0.65 -6.84
CA ALA A 9 -5.74 1.73 -6.25
C ALA A 9 -6.53 3.04 -6.24
N ILE A 10 -6.33 3.87 -5.21
CA ILE A 10 -6.96 5.18 -5.08
C ILE A 10 -6.71 6.00 -6.35
N GLY A 11 -7.78 6.37 -7.06
CA GLY A 11 -7.73 7.16 -8.30
C GLY A 11 -7.36 6.38 -9.57
N GLY A 12 -7.21 5.05 -9.49
CA GLY A 12 -6.94 4.17 -10.63
C GLY A 12 -8.21 3.67 -11.32
N ALA A 13 -8.12 3.40 -12.64
CA ALA A 13 -9.22 2.82 -13.42
C ALA A 13 -9.34 1.28 -13.28
N ALA A 14 -8.38 0.64 -12.59
CA ALA A 14 -8.28 -0.80 -12.36
C ALA A 14 -8.39 -1.73 -13.59
N ALA A 15 -8.16 -1.21 -14.80
CA ALA A 15 -8.29 -2.03 -16.01
C ALA A 15 -7.20 -3.12 -16.11
N SER A 16 -5.94 -2.76 -15.83
CA SER A 16 -4.86 -3.75 -15.78
C SER A 16 -4.74 -4.40 -14.41
N ASP A 17 -4.96 -3.63 -13.35
CA ASP A 17 -4.68 -3.98 -11.96
C ASP A 17 -5.98 -3.75 -11.17
N ASP A 18 -6.90 -4.73 -11.10
CA ASP A 18 -6.72 -6.09 -11.64
C ASP A 18 -7.90 -6.61 -12.48
N GLY A 19 -8.66 -5.67 -13.06
CA GLY A 19 -9.88 -5.94 -13.82
C GLY A 19 -9.71 -6.89 -15.02
N VAL A 20 -8.55 -6.90 -15.69
CA VAL A 20 -8.28 -7.86 -16.78
C VAL A 20 -8.22 -9.29 -16.26
N ASN A 21 -7.62 -9.50 -15.10
CA ASN A 21 -7.50 -10.82 -14.48
C ASN A 21 -8.84 -11.28 -13.90
N ILE A 22 -9.66 -10.35 -13.40
CA ILE A 22 -11.06 -10.62 -13.07
C ILE A 22 -11.85 -11.07 -14.29
N ALA A 23 -11.70 -10.41 -15.44
CA ALA A 23 -12.36 -10.82 -16.68
C ALA A 23 -11.90 -12.21 -17.15
N ILE A 24 -10.60 -12.52 -17.04
CA ILE A 24 -10.04 -13.84 -17.32
C ILE A 24 -10.65 -14.89 -16.38
N MET A 25 -10.72 -14.62 -15.07
CA MET A 25 -11.31 -15.54 -14.09
C MET A 25 -12.78 -15.82 -14.37
N MET A 26 -13.55 -14.79 -14.76
CA MET A 26 -14.95 -14.96 -15.14
C MET A 26 -15.12 -15.85 -16.38
N GLU A 27 -14.26 -15.69 -17.38
CA GLU A 27 -14.29 -16.54 -18.58
C GLU A 27 -13.86 -17.98 -18.28
N LEU A 28 -12.82 -18.18 -17.47
CA LEU A 28 -12.40 -19.49 -17.00
C LEU A 28 -13.54 -20.17 -16.22
N LEU A 29 -14.18 -19.44 -15.31
CA LEU A 29 -15.33 -19.94 -14.55
C LEU A 29 -16.45 -20.37 -15.50
N ARG A 30 -16.82 -19.55 -16.48
CA ARG A 30 -17.83 -19.89 -17.50
C ARG A 30 -17.46 -21.17 -18.24
N MET A 31 -16.21 -21.31 -18.66
CA MET A 31 -15.71 -22.49 -19.37
C MET A 31 -15.76 -23.77 -18.51
N PHE A 32 -15.38 -23.69 -17.23
CA PHE A 32 -15.37 -24.84 -16.32
C PHE A 32 -16.76 -25.20 -15.78
N VAL A 33 -17.71 -24.25 -15.72
CA VAL A 33 -19.11 -24.59 -15.45
C VAL A 33 -19.68 -25.44 -16.57
N LEU A 34 -19.35 -25.13 -17.83
CA LEU A 34 -19.77 -25.92 -18.99
C LEU A 34 -19.01 -27.24 -19.11
N ASN A 35 -17.74 -27.27 -18.68
CA ASN A 35 -16.88 -28.44 -18.74
C ASN A 35 -16.14 -28.64 -17.40
N PRO A 36 -16.81 -29.24 -16.39
CA PRO A 36 -16.22 -29.38 -15.06
C PRO A 36 -14.92 -30.18 -15.05
N PRO A 37 -13.91 -29.74 -14.28
CA PRO A 37 -12.66 -30.47 -14.12
C PRO A 37 -12.91 -31.83 -13.45
N LYS A 38 -12.25 -32.88 -13.95
CA LYS A 38 -12.45 -34.26 -13.48
C LYS A 38 -11.57 -34.68 -12.30
N HIS A 39 -10.47 -33.97 -12.07
CA HIS A 39 -9.39 -34.41 -11.17
C HIS A 39 -9.12 -33.45 -10.01
N ALA A 40 -9.72 -32.25 -10.03
CA ALA A 40 -9.52 -31.26 -8.99
C ALA A 40 -10.74 -30.35 -8.86
N THR A 41 -11.06 -29.94 -7.64
CA THR A 41 -12.02 -28.86 -7.39
C THR A 41 -11.33 -27.53 -7.63
N LEU A 42 -11.94 -26.68 -8.46
CA LEU A 42 -11.47 -25.31 -8.67
C LEU A 42 -12.21 -24.37 -7.72
N VAL A 43 -11.44 -23.61 -6.95
CA VAL A 43 -11.92 -22.50 -6.12
C VAL A 43 -11.52 -21.21 -6.80
N PHE A 44 -12.49 -20.36 -7.14
CA PHE A 44 -12.27 -19.01 -7.65
C PHE A 44 -12.41 -18.02 -6.48
N ASN A 45 -11.32 -17.33 -6.15
CA ASN A 45 -11.27 -16.36 -5.07
C ASN A 45 -11.20 -14.95 -5.66
N PHE A 46 -12.37 -14.31 -5.79
CA PHE A 46 -12.47 -12.89 -6.13
C PHE A 46 -12.39 -12.11 -4.82
N ASN A 47 -11.22 -11.58 -4.51
CA ASN A 47 -10.98 -10.90 -3.24
C ASN A 47 -10.86 -9.39 -3.44
N GLY A 48 -10.89 -8.61 -2.36
CA GLY A 48 -10.78 -7.15 -2.43
C GLY A 48 -9.85 -6.60 -1.35
N ALA A 49 -9.71 -5.28 -1.30
CA ALA A 49 -8.78 -4.61 -0.39
C ALA A 49 -7.32 -5.12 -0.52
N GLU A 50 -6.91 -5.53 -1.72
CA GLU A 50 -5.51 -5.80 -2.06
C GLU A 50 -4.73 -4.49 -2.06
N GLU A 51 -5.27 -3.49 -2.76
CA GLU A 51 -4.68 -2.16 -2.93
C GLU A 51 -4.67 -1.38 -1.61
N THR A 52 -5.36 -1.93 -0.60
CA THR A 52 -5.37 -1.49 0.79
C THR A 52 -4.64 -2.49 1.71
N ILE A 53 -3.52 -3.04 1.24
CA ILE A 53 -2.60 -3.92 1.98
C ILE A 53 -3.14 -5.38 2.13
N MET A 54 -3.60 -5.99 1.03
CA MET A 54 -3.88 -7.44 0.92
C MET A 54 -4.82 -8.02 2.00
N GLN A 55 -5.78 -7.22 2.48
CA GLN A 55 -6.53 -7.57 3.68
C GLN A 55 -7.46 -8.76 3.48
N ALA A 56 -8.15 -8.87 2.32
CA ALA A 56 -9.05 -9.99 2.10
C ALA A 56 -8.31 -11.29 1.83
N ALA A 57 -7.17 -11.27 1.15
CA ALA A 57 -6.33 -12.47 1.01
C ALA A 57 -5.85 -12.97 2.38
N HIS A 58 -5.45 -12.05 3.26
CA HIS A 58 -5.08 -12.38 4.63
C HIS A 58 -6.27 -12.96 5.41
N GLY A 59 -7.45 -12.35 5.28
CA GLY A 59 -8.68 -12.87 5.88
C GLY A 59 -9.03 -14.27 5.38
N PHE A 60 -8.89 -14.53 4.07
CA PHE A 60 -9.16 -15.84 3.48
C PHE A 60 -8.20 -16.90 4.05
N ILE A 61 -6.89 -16.68 3.94
CA ILE A 61 -5.91 -17.70 4.34
C ILE A 61 -5.92 -17.97 5.85
N THR A 62 -6.24 -16.98 6.68
CA THR A 62 -6.19 -17.14 8.15
C THR A 62 -7.51 -17.60 8.78
N GLN A 63 -8.66 -17.33 8.14
CA GLN A 63 -9.98 -17.55 8.76
C GLN A 63 -10.89 -18.47 7.96
N HIS A 64 -10.68 -18.63 6.65
CA HIS A 64 -11.67 -19.29 5.80
C HIS A 64 -11.58 -20.82 5.91
N PRO A 65 -12.71 -21.54 6.14
CA PRO A 65 -12.71 -22.99 6.32
C PRO A 65 -12.18 -23.80 5.12
N TRP A 66 -12.20 -23.21 3.92
CA TRP A 66 -11.69 -23.87 2.72
C TRP A 66 -10.17 -23.82 2.58
N THR A 67 -9.47 -23.04 3.41
CA THR A 67 -8.01 -22.92 3.31
C THR A 67 -7.31 -24.27 3.43
N ASP A 68 -7.74 -25.12 4.37
CA ASP A 68 -7.15 -26.45 4.58
C ASP A 68 -7.32 -27.38 3.36
N ALA A 69 -8.29 -27.11 2.49
CA ALA A 69 -8.54 -27.87 1.28
C ALA A 69 -7.73 -27.34 0.06
N ILE A 70 -7.08 -26.19 0.15
CA ILE A 70 -6.30 -25.63 -0.95
C ILE A 70 -4.95 -26.36 -1.05
N ARG A 71 -4.68 -26.94 -2.22
CA ARG A 71 -3.44 -27.69 -2.49
C ARG A 71 -2.42 -26.96 -3.36
N ALA A 72 -2.90 -26.02 -4.16
CA ALA A 72 -2.12 -25.12 -4.99
C ALA A 72 -2.98 -23.89 -5.30
N PHE A 73 -2.36 -22.75 -5.51
CA PHE A 73 -3.05 -21.58 -6.05
C PHE A 73 -2.35 -21.05 -7.31
N ILE A 74 -3.08 -20.25 -8.07
CA ILE A 74 -2.58 -19.40 -9.14
C ILE A 74 -3.10 -18.01 -8.79
N ASN A 75 -2.20 -17.07 -8.51
CA ASN A 75 -2.58 -15.67 -8.35
C ASN A 75 -2.40 -14.98 -9.70
N LEU A 76 -3.49 -14.47 -10.24
CA LEU A 76 -3.50 -13.65 -11.44
C LEU A 76 -3.47 -12.20 -10.98
N GLU A 77 -2.53 -11.43 -11.51
CA GLU A 77 -2.18 -10.13 -10.95
C GLU A 77 -1.34 -9.33 -11.96
N ALA A 78 -1.24 -8.01 -11.75
CA ALA A 78 -0.63 -7.09 -12.70
C ALA A 78 0.57 -6.31 -12.13
N ALA A 79 1.78 -6.83 -12.36
CA ALA A 79 3.03 -6.10 -12.08
C ALA A 79 3.38 -5.00 -13.12
N GLY A 80 2.35 -4.34 -13.66
CA GLY A 80 2.38 -3.52 -14.86
C GLY A 80 1.47 -4.11 -15.95
N ALA A 81 1.22 -3.34 -17.01
CA ALA A 81 0.40 -3.79 -18.14
C ALA A 81 1.30 -4.15 -19.32
N GLY A 82 1.12 -5.33 -19.99
CA GLY A 82 1.36 -5.76 -21.41
C GLY A 82 2.20 -6.95 -21.98
N GLY A 83 2.57 -7.01 -23.26
CA GLY A 83 3.50 -8.07 -23.74
C GLY A 83 3.01 -9.52 -23.48
N ARG A 84 3.91 -10.50 -23.27
CA ARG A 84 3.50 -11.89 -22.93
C ARG A 84 3.34 -12.06 -21.42
N GLU A 85 2.36 -12.87 -21.01
CA GLU A 85 2.26 -13.41 -19.65
C GLU A 85 3.61 -14.02 -19.25
N LEU A 86 4.07 -13.72 -18.05
CA LEU A 86 5.40 -14.05 -17.57
C LEU A 86 5.26 -14.66 -16.20
N LEU A 87 5.49 -15.96 -16.09
CA LEU A 87 5.68 -16.60 -14.81
C LEU A 87 6.89 -15.97 -14.09
N PHE A 88 6.66 -15.14 -13.08
CA PHE A 88 7.74 -14.41 -12.41
C PHE A 88 7.98 -14.81 -10.97
N GLN A 89 7.05 -15.53 -10.33
CA GLN A 89 7.23 -16.05 -8.99
C GLN A 89 6.70 -17.49 -8.94
N THR A 90 7.47 -18.38 -8.32
CA THR A 90 7.01 -19.72 -7.98
C THR A 90 7.57 -20.15 -6.63
N GLY A 91 6.77 -20.86 -5.84
CA GLY A 91 7.10 -21.44 -4.54
C GLY A 91 7.20 -22.97 -4.57
N SER A 92 6.99 -23.61 -5.73
CA SER A 92 7.21 -25.05 -5.92
C SER A 92 7.80 -25.34 -7.30
N ASP A 93 8.82 -26.20 -7.30
CA ASP A 93 9.42 -26.73 -8.53
C ASP A 93 8.42 -27.61 -9.29
N GLU A 94 7.55 -28.34 -8.59
CA GLU A 94 6.52 -29.17 -9.22
C GLU A 94 5.50 -28.31 -9.98
N LEU A 95 5.11 -27.16 -9.42
CA LEU A 95 4.19 -26.23 -10.09
C LEU A 95 4.87 -25.50 -11.26
N ALA A 96 6.16 -25.17 -11.13
CA ALA A 96 6.93 -24.61 -12.23
C ALA A 96 7.05 -25.61 -13.41
N LEU A 97 7.33 -26.88 -13.11
CA LEU A 97 7.37 -27.96 -14.08
C LEU A 97 5.99 -28.21 -14.71
N ALA A 98 4.92 -28.21 -13.90
CA ALA A 98 3.56 -28.36 -14.41
C ALA A 98 3.16 -27.20 -15.34
N TYR A 99 3.54 -25.96 -15.01
CA TYR A 99 3.36 -24.81 -15.90
C TYR A 99 4.16 -24.98 -17.21
N ALA A 100 5.43 -25.36 -17.12
CA ALA A 100 6.29 -25.56 -18.29
C ALA A 100 5.78 -26.67 -19.24
N GLN A 101 5.15 -27.72 -18.69
CA GLN A 101 4.60 -28.83 -19.46
C GLN A 101 3.19 -28.57 -19.98
N GLY A 102 2.36 -27.86 -19.20
CA GLY A 102 0.95 -27.66 -19.49
C GLY A 102 0.62 -26.41 -20.31
N ALA A 103 1.39 -25.34 -20.16
CA ALA A 103 1.17 -24.11 -20.93
C ALA A 103 1.58 -24.31 -22.39
N LYS A 104 0.73 -23.85 -23.32
CA LYS A 104 1.02 -23.95 -24.77
C LYS A 104 2.27 -23.17 -25.17
N TYR A 105 2.51 -22.04 -24.49
CA TYR A 105 3.65 -21.16 -24.72
C TYR A 105 4.23 -20.70 -23.37
N PRO A 106 4.94 -21.57 -22.64
CA PRO A 106 5.43 -21.23 -21.31
C PRO A 106 6.44 -20.08 -21.42
N HIS A 107 6.29 -19.10 -20.54
CA HIS A 107 7.18 -17.96 -20.48
C HIS A 107 7.45 -17.64 -19.02
N ALA A 108 8.68 -17.88 -18.57
CA ALA A 108 9.09 -17.73 -17.18
C ALA A 108 10.46 -17.04 -17.11
N SER A 109 10.76 -16.33 -16.01
CA SER A 109 12.07 -15.68 -15.82
C SER A 109 12.55 -15.80 -14.38
N ILE A 110 13.69 -16.47 -14.20
CA ILE A 110 14.36 -16.60 -12.90
C ILE A 110 14.87 -15.25 -12.38
N ILE A 111 15.26 -14.34 -13.28
CA ILE A 111 15.67 -12.97 -12.92
C ILE A 111 14.48 -12.21 -12.31
N ALA A 112 13.27 -12.43 -12.83
CA ALA A 112 12.08 -11.80 -12.26
C ALA A 112 11.76 -12.36 -10.86
N GLN A 113 11.95 -13.66 -10.65
CA GLN A 113 11.81 -14.29 -9.34
C GLN A 113 12.82 -13.76 -8.32
N GLU A 114 14.10 -13.67 -8.67
CA GLU A 114 15.13 -13.10 -7.80
C GLU A 114 14.89 -11.62 -7.50
N LEU A 115 14.40 -10.84 -8.47
CA LEU A 115 14.09 -9.42 -8.26
C LEU A 115 12.92 -9.22 -7.28
N PHE A 116 11.91 -10.07 -7.31
CA PHE A 116 10.81 -10.01 -6.35
C PHE A 116 11.17 -10.59 -4.98
N GLN A 117 11.95 -11.69 -4.93
CA GLN A 117 12.40 -12.29 -3.66
C GLN A 117 13.45 -11.44 -2.94
N SER A 118 14.24 -10.65 -3.66
CA SER A 118 15.26 -9.76 -3.09
C SER A 118 14.68 -8.55 -2.34
N GLY A 119 13.37 -8.30 -2.44
CA GLY A 119 12.72 -7.13 -1.85
C GLY A 119 13.09 -5.80 -2.55
N ILE A 120 13.75 -5.87 -3.71
CA ILE A 120 14.12 -4.70 -4.51
C ILE A 120 12.89 -4.12 -5.23
N ILE A 121 11.82 -4.89 -5.43
CA ILE A 121 10.58 -4.44 -6.09
C ILE A 121 9.57 -3.93 -5.03
N PRO A 122 9.01 -2.69 -5.15
CA PRO A 122 8.06 -2.09 -4.20
C PRO A 122 6.62 -2.64 -4.26
N ALA A 123 6.39 -3.63 -5.11
CA ALA A 123 5.08 -4.17 -5.36
C ALA A 123 4.97 -5.46 -4.56
N ASP A 124 4.02 -5.45 -3.63
CA ASP A 124 3.65 -6.60 -2.84
C ASP A 124 2.24 -6.98 -3.29
N THR A 125 1.95 -8.27 -3.38
CA THR A 125 0.66 -8.75 -3.89
C THR A 125 0.16 -9.84 -2.96
N ASP A 126 -1.10 -10.23 -3.12
CA ASP A 126 -1.69 -11.38 -2.43
C ASP A 126 -0.81 -12.65 -2.45
N TYR A 127 0.08 -12.78 -3.45
CA TYR A 127 1.13 -13.80 -3.50
C TYR A 127 1.93 -13.91 -2.19
N ARG A 128 2.35 -12.80 -1.56
CA ARG A 128 3.13 -12.86 -0.31
C ARG A 128 2.31 -13.51 0.79
N ILE A 129 1.06 -13.07 0.93
CA ILE A 129 0.14 -13.57 1.94
C ILE A 129 -0.13 -15.06 1.76
N TYR A 130 -0.25 -15.56 0.53
CA TYR A 130 -0.47 -16.98 0.31
C TYR A 130 0.81 -17.83 0.34
N ARG A 131 1.95 -17.32 -0.14
CA ARG A 131 3.27 -18.01 -0.14
C ARG A 131 3.69 -18.41 1.26
N ASP A 132 3.48 -17.53 2.23
CA ASP A 132 3.90 -17.76 3.60
C ASP A 132 3.11 -18.92 4.26
N PHE A 133 2.06 -19.43 3.59
CA PHE A 133 1.22 -20.54 4.06
C PHE A 133 1.10 -21.73 3.06
N VAL A 134 1.36 -21.59 1.75
CA VAL A 134 1.23 -22.64 0.69
C VAL A 134 2.17 -22.40 -0.52
N ALA A 135 2.60 -23.44 -1.24
CA ALA A 135 3.47 -23.34 -2.44
C ALA A 135 2.71 -23.05 -3.77
N THR A 136 3.20 -22.12 -4.62
CA THR A 136 2.49 -21.61 -5.82
C THR A 136 3.31 -20.95 -6.94
N ALA A 137 2.86 -21.03 -8.21
CA ALA A 137 3.28 -20.28 -9.41
C ALA A 137 2.39 -19.04 -9.80
N TYR A 138 2.99 -17.96 -10.32
CA TYR A 138 2.40 -16.63 -10.65
C TYR A 138 2.80 -16.13 -12.07
N ALA A 139 1.93 -15.49 -12.90
CA ALA A 139 2.30 -14.86 -14.19
C ALA A 139 1.83 -13.38 -14.46
N SER A 140 2.64 -12.49 -15.09
CA SER A 140 2.28 -11.08 -15.48
C SER A 140 2.65 -10.61 -16.90
N ILE A 141 2.05 -9.51 -17.34
CA ILE A 141 2.06 -8.97 -18.71
C ILE A 141 2.75 -7.53 -18.63
N ARG A 142 3.88 -7.20 -19.34
CA ARG A 142 4.48 -5.83 -19.66
C ARG A 142 4.35 -5.21 -21.11
N ASN A 143 3.86 -3.97 -21.30
CA ASN A 143 3.42 -3.21 -22.53
C ASN A 143 4.13 -1.86 -22.52
N PRO A 144 4.28 -1.21 -23.69
CA PRO A 144 4.61 0.21 -23.74
C PRO A 144 3.50 1.08 -23.13
N TYR A 145 3.90 2.15 -22.45
CA TYR A 145 2.96 3.12 -21.91
C TYR A 145 2.11 3.72 -23.04
N SER A 146 0.81 3.69 -22.83
CA SER A 146 -0.22 4.22 -23.72
C SER A 146 -1.45 4.57 -22.89
N ASP A 147 -2.44 5.22 -23.48
CA ASP A 147 -3.65 5.63 -22.75
C ASP A 147 -4.42 4.42 -22.15
N ILE A 148 -4.24 3.22 -22.72
CA ILE A 148 -4.81 1.95 -22.23
C ILE A 148 -3.85 1.16 -21.30
N CYS A 149 -2.61 1.61 -21.18
CA CYS A 149 -1.56 1.02 -20.34
C CYS A 149 -0.86 2.16 -19.59
N PRO A 150 -1.57 2.83 -18.66
CA PRO A 150 -1.06 4.07 -18.13
C PRO A 150 0.06 3.84 -17.12
N LYS A 151 0.98 4.81 -17.06
CA LYS A 151 1.91 4.94 -15.94
C LYS A 151 1.16 5.53 -14.74
N ARG A 152 1.13 4.80 -13.62
CA ARG A 152 0.48 5.25 -12.39
C ARG A 152 1.46 6.00 -11.50
N LEU A 153 1.07 7.21 -11.11
CA LEU A 153 1.83 8.07 -10.21
C LEU A 153 0.96 8.48 -9.03
N MET A 154 1.51 8.35 -7.83
CA MET A 154 0.97 9.07 -6.67
C MET A 154 1.74 10.37 -6.52
N LEU A 155 1.04 11.50 -6.66
CA LEU A 155 1.59 12.84 -6.50
C LEU A 155 1.01 13.47 -5.24
N GLN A 156 1.84 13.65 -4.22
CA GLN A 156 1.42 14.32 -2.99
C GLN A 156 2.12 15.65 -2.85
N HIS A 157 1.37 16.75 -2.67
CA HIS A 157 1.98 17.97 -2.14
C HIS A 157 1.92 17.90 -0.62
N VAL A 158 3.08 17.64 -0.01
CA VAL A 158 3.18 17.34 1.41
C VAL A 158 3.71 18.54 2.19
N GLN A 159 3.07 18.82 3.32
CA GLN A 159 3.67 19.57 4.43
C GLN A 159 3.92 18.58 5.56
N ARG A 160 5.13 18.56 6.10
CA ARG A 160 5.49 17.64 7.19
C ARG A 160 6.05 18.40 8.38
N GLU A 161 5.67 17.95 9.57
CA GLU A 161 6.12 18.48 10.85
C GLU A 161 6.63 17.33 11.72
N VAL A 162 7.84 17.45 12.27
CA VAL A 162 8.34 16.60 13.37
C VAL A 162 8.37 17.43 14.63
N ILE A 163 7.60 16.99 15.62
CA ILE A 163 7.69 17.46 17.00
C ILE A 163 8.76 16.62 17.69
N LEU A 164 9.89 17.25 18.03
CA LEU A 164 10.99 16.60 18.73
C LEU A 164 10.66 16.41 20.22
N PRO A 165 11.33 15.49 20.93
CA PRO A 165 11.10 15.27 22.37
C PRO A 165 11.34 16.51 23.26
N ASN A 166 12.12 17.49 22.77
CA ASN A 166 12.37 18.75 23.47
C ASN A 166 11.31 19.83 23.19
N GLY A 167 10.30 19.53 22.38
CA GLY A 167 9.24 20.46 21.97
C GLY A 167 9.54 21.27 20.71
N ASP A 168 10.75 21.19 20.15
CA ASP A 168 11.08 21.89 18.91
C ASP A 168 10.34 21.28 17.72
N ILE A 169 9.90 22.12 16.79
CA ILE A 169 9.19 21.71 15.58
C ILE A 169 10.11 21.88 14.39
N GLN A 170 10.38 20.78 13.68
CA GLN A 170 11.06 20.81 12.38
C GLN A 170 10.04 20.63 11.27
N THR A 171 10.12 21.44 10.23
CA THR A 171 9.19 21.35 9.10
C THR A 171 9.90 21.22 7.77
N ASP A 172 9.24 20.57 6.82
CA ASP A 172 9.58 20.65 5.41
C ASP A 172 8.31 20.55 4.53
N SER A 173 8.46 20.91 3.26
CA SER A 173 7.40 20.81 2.26
C SER A 173 7.97 20.43 0.90
N GLY A 174 7.14 19.83 0.05
CA GLY A 174 7.51 19.45 -1.29
C GLY A 174 6.47 18.61 -2.01
N LEU A 175 6.71 18.39 -3.31
CA LEU A 175 6.03 17.33 -4.05
C LEU A 175 6.73 16.00 -3.78
N TRP A 176 5.98 15.04 -3.26
CA TRP A 176 6.40 13.66 -3.10
C TRP A 176 5.74 12.79 -4.16
N ILE A 177 6.55 12.24 -5.06
CA ILE A 177 6.12 11.43 -6.20
C ILE A 177 6.50 9.99 -5.92
N ASN A 178 5.49 9.12 -5.85
CA ASN A 178 5.69 7.68 -5.79
C ASN A 178 5.21 7.04 -7.09
N SER A 179 5.99 6.11 -7.61
CA SER A 179 5.66 5.34 -8.81
C SER A 179 5.20 3.95 -8.40
N LEU A 180 4.02 3.53 -8.86
CA LEU A 180 3.47 2.21 -8.58
C LEU A 180 3.94 1.15 -9.59
N ASP A 181 5.00 1.45 -10.34
CA ASP A 181 5.59 0.56 -11.33
C ASP A 181 7.10 0.41 -11.15
N PHE A 182 7.63 -0.70 -11.68
CA PHE A 182 9.03 -1.09 -11.55
C PHE A 182 10.04 -0.12 -12.16
N ARG A 183 9.60 0.78 -13.06
CA ARG A 183 10.47 1.74 -13.74
C ARG A 183 10.66 3.04 -12.95
N GLY A 184 9.99 3.18 -11.82
CA GLY A 184 10.03 4.42 -11.06
C GLY A 184 9.52 5.62 -11.88
N PRO A 185 9.71 6.85 -11.40
CA PRO A 185 9.32 8.06 -12.13
C PRO A 185 10.20 8.38 -13.36
N ASP A 186 11.28 7.63 -13.63
CA ASP A 186 12.19 7.92 -14.74
C ASP A 186 11.55 8.09 -16.13
N PRO A 187 10.52 7.30 -16.53
CA PRO A 187 9.87 7.47 -17.84
C PRO A 187 9.25 8.84 -18.10
N ILE A 188 8.95 9.62 -17.06
CA ILE A 188 8.38 10.98 -17.20
C ILE A 188 9.44 12.09 -17.12
N LYS A 189 10.71 11.76 -16.84
CA LYS A 189 11.75 12.74 -16.54
C LYS A 189 11.97 13.76 -17.67
N SER A 190 11.97 13.31 -18.92
CA SER A 190 12.17 14.21 -20.08
C SER A 190 11.07 15.27 -20.22
N TYR A 191 9.85 14.94 -19.79
CA TYR A 191 8.70 15.84 -19.88
C TYR A 191 8.78 17.01 -18.88
N LEU A 192 9.52 16.83 -17.78
CA LEU A 192 9.74 17.86 -16.77
C LEU A 192 10.80 18.90 -17.15
N SER A 193 11.54 18.69 -18.25
CA SER A 193 12.71 19.51 -18.64
C SER A 193 12.44 21.01 -18.79
N ASN A 194 11.20 21.39 -19.12
CA ASN A 194 10.79 22.79 -19.29
C ASN A 194 10.07 23.39 -18.06
N THR A 195 9.98 22.64 -16.97
CA THR A 195 9.32 23.08 -15.72
C THR A 195 10.35 23.46 -14.67
N GLN A 196 9.88 24.00 -13.54
CA GLN A 196 10.75 24.15 -12.36
C GLN A 196 11.29 22.80 -11.84
N TRP A 197 10.68 21.68 -12.25
CA TRP A 197 11.06 20.30 -11.89
C TRP A 197 12.11 19.68 -12.82
N LYS A 198 12.77 20.44 -13.70
CA LYS A 198 13.77 19.92 -14.65
C LYS A 198 14.91 19.13 -14.00
N ASP A 199 15.26 19.49 -12.76
CA ASP A 199 16.32 18.85 -11.97
C ASP A 199 15.76 17.77 -11.03
N ALA A 200 14.50 17.35 -11.26
CA ALA A 200 13.87 16.25 -10.53
C ALA A 200 14.76 15.01 -10.61
N ARG A 201 15.14 14.55 -9.43
CA ARG A 201 15.98 13.38 -9.23
C ARG A 201 15.53 12.68 -7.96
N MET A 202 15.96 11.42 -7.85
CA MET A 202 15.83 10.65 -6.63
C MET A 202 16.43 11.46 -5.46
N HIS A 203 15.53 11.93 -4.61
CA HIS A 203 15.87 12.62 -3.39
C HIS A 203 15.28 11.80 -2.26
N VAL A 204 16.16 11.14 -1.52
CA VAL A 204 15.81 10.46 -0.28
C VAL A 204 15.19 11.52 0.62
N ALA A 205 13.89 11.39 0.90
CA ALA A 205 13.22 12.17 1.94
C ALA A 205 14.12 12.20 3.19
N ARG A 206 14.24 13.33 3.88
CA ARG A 206 15.09 13.42 5.08
C ARG A 206 14.80 12.22 5.99
N LYS A 207 15.86 11.49 6.36
CA LYS A 207 15.83 10.20 7.10
C LYS A 207 14.93 10.18 8.36
N SER A 208 14.42 11.32 8.83
CA SER A 208 13.63 11.46 10.05
C SER A 208 12.17 11.03 9.92
N TYR A 209 11.56 11.09 8.73
CA TYR A 209 10.11 10.86 8.57
C TYR A 209 9.74 9.41 8.23
N THR A 210 10.55 8.75 7.42
CA THR A 210 10.40 7.37 6.94
C THR A 210 11.16 6.35 7.81
N SER A 211 11.69 6.76 8.96
CA SER A 211 12.51 5.90 9.83
C SER A 211 11.74 4.76 10.51
N THR A 212 10.43 4.68 10.35
CA THR A 212 9.70 3.44 10.62
C THR A 212 10.05 2.47 9.48
N GLN A 213 10.97 1.53 9.72
CA GLN A 213 11.49 0.60 8.68
C GLN A 213 10.43 -0.02 7.76
N LYS A 214 9.18 -0.20 8.20
CA LYS A 214 8.10 -0.74 7.36
C LYS A 214 7.57 0.22 6.29
N LEU A 215 7.53 1.53 6.55
CA LEU A 215 7.18 2.51 5.52
C LEU A 215 8.21 2.53 4.37
N LYS A 216 9.47 2.14 4.63
CA LYS A 216 10.48 1.99 3.57
C LYS A 216 10.18 0.84 2.61
N HIS A 217 9.55 -0.22 3.07
CA HIS A 217 9.18 -1.35 2.22
C HIS A 217 7.91 -1.07 1.41
N MET A 218 6.98 -0.29 1.97
CA MET A 218 5.73 0.11 1.30
C MET A 218 5.91 1.31 0.36
N LEU A 219 6.82 2.23 0.67
CA LEU A 219 7.13 3.42 -0.10
C LEU A 219 8.65 3.58 -0.21
N PRO A 220 9.32 2.79 -1.07
CA PRO A 220 10.77 2.79 -1.19
C PRO A 220 11.31 4.17 -1.54
N GLU A 221 12.11 4.70 -0.62
CA GLU A 221 12.79 5.99 -0.75
C GLU A 221 13.69 6.04 -1.99
N ASP A 222 14.25 4.90 -2.40
CA ASP A 222 15.09 4.73 -3.59
C ASP A 222 14.28 4.68 -4.90
N LYS A 223 12.95 4.73 -4.84
CA LYS A 223 12.06 4.74 -6.02
C LYS A 223 11.04 5.88 -6.02
N SER A 224 11.23 6.86 -5.14
CA SER A 224 10.40 8.07 -5.06
C SER A 224 11.21 9.34 -5.37
N TRP A 225 10.54 10.38 -5.85
CA TRP A 225 11.12 11.71 -5.96
C TRP A 225 10.53 12.60 -4.88
N TYR A 226 11.39 13.37 -4.21
CA TYR A 226 10.98 14.44 -3.31
C TYR A 226 11.51 15.76 -3.87
N LEU A 227 10.60 16.62 -4.32
CA LEU A 227 10.91 17.90 -4.96
C LEU A 227 10.55 19.01 -3.97
N PRO A 228 11.54 19.71 -3.38
CA PRO A 228 11.26 20.79 -2.43
C PRO A 228 10.38 21.87 -3.08
N ALA A 229 9.34 22.28 -2.35
CA ALA A 229 8.39 23.31 -2.75
C ALA A 229 7.92 24.11 -1.54
N ALA A 230 7.20 25.20 -1.76
CA ALA A 230 6.54 25.95 -0.68
C ALA A 230 5.50 25.07 0.03
N ALA A 231 5.03 25.47 1.22
CA ALA A 231 3.94 24.76 1.88
C ALA A 231 2.64 24.89 1.05
N PRO A 232 1.86 23.82 0.86
CA PRO A 232 0.57 23.88 0.19
C PRO A 232 -0.39 24.79 0.94
N THR A 233 -1.03 25.72 0.22
CA THR A 233 -2.10 26.54 0.79
C THR A 233 -3.38 25.70 0.86
N LEU A 234 -3.87 25.46 2.08
CA LEU A 234 -5.15 24.79 2.31
C LEU A 234 -6.30 25.81 2.40
N PRO A 235 -7.54 25.42 2.06
CA PRO A 235 -8.73 26.23 2.32
C PRO A 235 -8.83 26.65 3.79
N ASN A 236 -9.40 27.81 4.06
CA ASN A 236 -9.51 28.35 5.43
C ASN A 236 -10.38 27.47 6.36
N ASP A 237 -11.33 26.75 5.78
CA ASP A 237 -12.23 25.79 6.44
C ASP A 237 -11.67 24.35 6.46
N ALA A 238 -10.43 24.15 6.00
CA ALA A 238 -9.80 22.83 6.00
C ALA A 238 -9.52 22.34 7.42
N HIS A 239 -10.08 21.18 7.77
CA HIS A 239 -9.81 20.51 9.03
C HIS A 239 -8.53 19.66 8.93
N LYS A 240 -7.41 20.15 9.48
CA LYS A 240 -6.16 19.39 9.55
C LYS A 240 -6.29 18.19 10.49
N ALA A 241 -5.57 17.11 10.18
CA ALA A 241 -5.48 15.97 11.07
C ALA A 241 -4.87 16.40 12.42
N ARG A 242 -5.47 15.94 13.51
CA ARG A 242 -5.04 16.22 14.89
C ARG A 242 -5.30 14.99 15.75
N LEU A 243 -4.21 14.44 16.30
CA LEU A 243 -4.26 13.37 17.29
C LEU A 243 -4.11 13.97 18.70
N GLU A 244 -5.14 13.85 19.52
CA GLU A 244 -5.15 14.32 20.90
C GLU A 244 -5.15 13.13 21.87
N VAL A 245 -4.21 13.15 22.83
CA VAL A 245 -4.18 12.18 23.93
C VAL A 245 -5.08 12.68 25.05
N LEU A 246 -6.22 12.04 25.26
CA LEU A 246 -7.17 12.39 26.33
C LEU A 246 -6.68 11.93 27.70
N SER A 247 -6.13 10.72 27.75
CA SER A 247 -5.57 10.15 28.97
C SER A 247 -4.51 9.10 28.65
N SER A 248 -3.59 8.91 29.59
CA SER A 248 -2.54 7.90 29.54
C SER A 248 -2.32 7.36 30.94
N THR A 249 -2.82 6.16 31.21
CA THR A 249 -2.80 5.54 32.54
C THR A 249 -1.90 4.32 32.54
N TYR A 250 -0.86 4.33 33.36
CA TYR A 250 0.07 3.21 33.53
C TYR A 250 -0.21 2.47 34.83
N SER A 251 -0.23 1.14 34.76
CA SER A 251 -0.37 0.22 35.89
C SER A 251 0.95 -0.52 36.10
N ALA A 252 1.61 -0.28 37.24
CA ALA A 252 2.86 -0.94 37.59
C ALA A 252 2.67 -2.44 37.91
N ASP A 253 1.49 -2.83 38.40
CA ASP A 253 1.19 -4.23 38.75
C ASP A 253 1.11 -5.14 37.52
N THR A 254 0.65 -4.58 36.40
CA THR A 254 0.45 -5.33 35.15
C THR A 254 1.47 -4.97 34.06
N ASP A 255 2.32 -3.97 34.30
CA ASP A 255 3.21 -3.34 33.31
C ASP A 255 2.47 -2.92 32.02
N ARG A 256 1.25 -2.36 32.19
CA ARG A 256 0.38 -1.94 31.07
C ARG A 256 0.15 -0.44 31.10
N ARG A 257 0.30 0.21 29.94
CA ARG A 257 -0.10 1.61 29.71
C ARG A 257 -1.29 1.65 28.77
N LYS A 258 -2.43 2.18 29.23
CA LYS A 258 -3.62 2.41 28.41
C LYS A 258 -3.73 3.88 28.02
N ILE A 259 -3.85 4.16 26.73
CA ILE A 259 -3.85 5.52 26.17
C ILE A 259 -5.15 5.72 25.39
N HIS A 260 -5.90 6.78 25.72
CA HIS A 260 -7.12 7.18 25.03
C HIS A 260 -6.85 8.33 24.08
N PHE A 261 -7.39 8.24 22.87
CA PHE A 261 -7.20 9.20 21.79
C PHE A 261 -8.52 9.76 21.28
N VAL A 262 -8.44 11.00 20.81
CA VAL A 262 -9.36 11.57 19.83
C VAL A 262 -8.57 11.93 18.60
N PHE A 263 -8.94 11.36 17.46
CA PHE A 263 -8.32 11.65 16.16
C PHE A 263 -9.34 12.35 15.27
N THR A 264 -9.07 13.60 14.95
CA THR A 264 -9.96 14.47 14.15
C THR A 264 -9.27 14.99 12.91
N GLY A 265 -10.01 15.28 11.84
CA GLY A 265 -9.42 15.87 10.63
C GLY A 265 -10.27 15.70 9.36
N PRO A 266 -9.62 15.56 8.18
CA PRO A 266 -10.33 15.45 6.91
C PRO A 266 -10.99 14.08 6.74
N SER A 267 -11.61 13.84 5.57
CA SER A 267 -12.30 12.58 5.26
C SER A 267 -11.37 11.36 5.22
N HIS A 268 -10.08 11.55 4.91
CA HIS A 268 -9.08 10.49 4.78
C HIS A 268 -7.89 10.78 5.69
N MET A 269 -7.63 9.91 6.65
CA MET A 269 -6.52 10.05 7.59
C MET A 269 -5.84 8.72 7.84
N ASN A 270 -4.52 8.74 8.05
CA ASN A 270 -3.78 7.55 8.49
C ASN A 270 -3.05 7.84 9.80
N LEU A 271 -2.96 6.85 10.68
CA LEU A 271 -2.16 6.85 11.90
C LEU A 271 -1.18 5.69 11.85
N PHE A 272 0.10 6.00 12.01
CA PHE A 272 1.21 5.09 12.10
C PHE A 272 1.68 5.05 13.55
N ILE A 273 1.77 3.86 14.12
CA ILE A 273 2.23 3.63 15.49
C ILE A 273 3.49 2.76 15.42
N ASP A 274 4.65 3.32 15.77
CA ASP A 274 5.89 2.56 15.94
C ASP A 274 6.03 2.14 17.40
N ALA A 275 5.61 0.91 17.65
CA ALA A 275 5.62 0.27 18.95
C ALA A 275 6.91 -0.53 19.19
N LYS A 276 7.98 -0.45 18.38
CA LYS A 276 9.20 -1.29 18.55
C LYS A 276 9.90 -1.20 19.92
N LYS A 277 9.69 -0.11 20.65
CA LYS A 277 10.24 0.09 22.00
C LYS A 277 9.33 -0.46 23.11
N THR A 278 8.12 -0.88 22.74
CA THR A 278 7.03 -1.39 23.57
C THR A 278 6.40 -2.58 22.83
N LYS A 279 5.19 -3.00 23.19
CA LYS A 279 4.38 -3.97 22.45
C LYS A 279 2.92 -3.63 22.68
N LEU A 280 2.15 -3.43 21.61
CA LEU A 280 0.71 -3.24 21.77
C LEU A 280 0.05 -4.57 22.14
N THR A 281 -0.87 -4.55 23.10
CA THR A 281 -1.51 -5.77 23.61
C THR A 281 -3.01 -5.81 23.46
N SER A 282 -3.65 -4.65 23.43
CA SER A 282 -5.06 -4.55 23.11
C SER A 282 -5.39 -3.16 22.58
N TRP A 283 -6.55 -3.02 21.95
CA TRP A 283 -7.08 -1.73 21.50
C TRP A 283 -8.60 -1.76 21.44
N SER A 284 -9.21 -0.60 21.24
CA SER A 284 -10.67 -0.47 21.09
C SER A 284 -11.16 -0.51 19.64
N MET A 285 -10.28 -0.76 18.69
CA MET A 285 -10.61 -0.75 17.26
C MET A 285 -11.29 -2.07 16.87
N GLY A 286 -12.28 -2.01 15.97
CA GLY A 286 -13.12 -3.16 15.62
C GLY A 286 -14.05 -3.57 16.77
N ASN A 287 -14.24 -4.88 16.95
CA ASN A 287 -15.19 -5.42 17.94
C ASN A 287 -14.58 -5.57 19.35
N GLY A 288 -13.38 -5.02 19.59
CA GLY A 288 -12.64 -5.15 20.86
C GLY A 288 -12.05 -6.54 21.15
N VAL A 289 -12.33 -7.54 20.32
CA VAL A 289 -11.81 -8.92 20.43
C VAL A 289 -10.55 -9.13 19.56
N SER A 290 -10.38 -8.32 18.52
CA SER A 290 -9.29 -8.41 17.56
C SER A 290 -8.09 -7.57 17.99
N GLY A 291 -7.47 -7.92 19.12
CA GLY A 291 -6.21 -7.29 19.55
C GLY A 291 -5.14 -7.33 18.45
N PRO A 292 -4.04 -6.57 18.58
CA PRO A 292 -2.95 -6.58 17.61
C PRO A 292 -2.46 -8.02 17.34
N VAL A 293 -2.39 -8.41 16.06
CA VAL A 293 -1.95 -9.74 15.64
C VAL A 293 -0.51 -9.95 16.11
N VAL A 294 -0.28 -11.02 16.87
CA VAL A 294 0.97 -11.31 17.61
C VAL A 294 2.20 -11.48 16.70
N GLU A 295 2.01 -11.63 15.39
CA GLU A 295 3.08 -11.90 14.42
C GLU A 295 3.58 -10.65 13.66
N ALA A 296 2.99 -9.47 13.85
CA ALA A 296 3.44 -8.27 13.16
C ALA A 296 4.66 -7.65 13.86
N GLU A 297 5.78 -7.45 13.16
CA GLU A 297 6.86 -6.59 13.69
C GLU A 297 6.25 -5.25 14.13
N ASP A 298 6.54 -4.79 15.36
CA ASP A 298 5.78 -3.84 16.18
C ASP A 298 5.51 -2.43 15.58
N ALA A 299 4.96 -2.33 14.38
CA ALA A 299 4.54 -1.11 13.72
C ALA A 299 3.17 -1.32 13.07
N TYR A 300 2.24 -0.41 13.36
CA TYR A 300 0.83 -0.51 13.00
C TYR A 300 0.44 0.65 12.11
N ILE A 301 -0.38 0.39 11.09
CA ILE A 301 -0.95 1.39 10.19
C ILE A 301 -2.47 1.30 10.31
N LEU A 302 -3.09 2.42 10.67
CA LEU A 302 -4.52 2.55 10.87
C LEU A 302 -5.03 3.57 9.86
N GLN A 303 -5.93 3.13 8.98
CA GLN A 303 -6.54 4.00 7.97
C GLN A 303 -7.97 4.34 8.39
N PHE A 304 -8.31 5.62 8.29
CA PHE A 304 -9.59 6.17 8.71
C PHE A 304 -10.23 6.91 7.54
N CYS A 305 -11.39 6.44 7.09
CA CYS A 305 -12.16 7.04 6.01
C CYS A 305 -13.58 7.35 6.49
N SER A 306 -14.02 8.61 6.30
CA SER A 306 -15.34 9.09 6.72
C SER A 306 -16.00 9.89 5.60
N GLY A 307 -17.32 9.69 5.44
CA GLY A 307 -18.16 10.55 4.59
C GLY A 307 -18.54 11.89 5.25
N ALA A 308 -18.25 12.07 6.54
CA ALA A 308 -18.49 13.30 7.30
C ALA A 308 -17.17 14.01 7.65
N VAL A 309 -17.13 15.33 7.46
CA VAL A 309 -15.98 16.21 7.75
C VAL A 309 -16.45 17.34 8.70
N PRO A 310 -15.72 17.64 9.80
CA PRO A 310 -14.53 16.93 10.27
C PRO A 310 -14.86 15.50 10.71
N SER A 311 -13.99 14.57 10.35
CA SER A 311 -14.05 13.22 10.89
C SER A 311 -13.59 13.24 12.35
N SER A 312 -14.13 12.36 13.19
CA SER A 312 -13.76 12.23 14.60
C SER A 312 -13.82 10.78 15.03
N TYR A 313 -12.71 10.26 15.53
CA TYR A 313 -12.58 8.89 15.99
C TYR A 313 -12.09 8.87 17.43
N HIS A 314 -12.81 8.11 18.27
CA HIS A 314 -12.50 7.91 19.67
C HIS A 314 -12.05 6.47 19.86
N PHE A 315 -10.82 6.26 20.29
CA PHE A 315 -10.28 4.92 20.51
C PHE A 315 -9.23 4.89 21.60
N TRP A 316 -8.86 3.69 22.05
CA TRP A 316 -7.74 3.50 22.96
C TRP A 316 -6.82 2.38 22.48
N ILE A 317 -5.55 2.46 22.87
CA ILE A 317 -4.57 1.38 22.74
C ILE A 317 -4.00 1.03 24.12
N GLU A 318 -3.54 -0.19 24.28
CA GLU A 318 -2.82 -0.67 25.44
C GLU A 318 -1.44 -1.19 25.01
N ALA A 319 -0.41 -0.84 25.76
CA ALA A 319 0.97 -1.18 25.46
C ALA A 319 1.73 -1.72 26.69
N GLU A 320 2.75 -2.55 26.46
CA GLU A 320 3.71 -3.03 27.46
C GLU A 320 4.67 -1.92 27.86
N SER A 321 4.83 -1.68 29.15
CA SER A 321 5.65 -0.60 29.72
C SER A 321 5.12 0.82 29.56
N ASN A 322 5.72 1.74 30.32
CA ASN A 322 5.46 3.17 30.26
C ASN A 322 6.41 3.92 29.29
N LYS A 323 7.05 3.21 28.35
CA LYS A 323 7.99 3.84 27.41
C LYS A 323 7.23 4.73 26.41
N PRO A 324 7.88 5.78 25.89
CA PRO A 324 7.29 6.60 24.85
C PRO A 324 7.07 5.82 23.55
N ILE A 325 5.97 6.14 22.86
CA ILE A 325 5.60 5.50 21.58
C ILE A 325 5.74 6.55 20.48
N ASP A 326 6.49 6.22 19.42
CA ASP A 326 6.64 7.12 18.28
C ASP A 326 5.42 6.96 17.37
N VAL A 327 4.72 8.06 17.09
CA VAL A 327 3.54 8.05 16.21
C VAL A 327 3.70 9.06 15.08
N ALA A 328 3.13 8.74 13.93
CA ALA A 328 2.96 9.69 12.85
C ALA A 328 1.53 9.64 12.35
N PHE A 329 0.94 10.78 12.02
CA PHE A 329 -0.39 10.82 11.42
C PHE A 329 -0.42 11.76 10.23
N VAL A 330 -1.34 11.49 9.31
CA VAL A 330 -1.53 12.25 8.08
C VAL A 330 -3.01 12.51 7.84
N GLY A 331 -3.30 13.71 7.35
CA GLY A 331 -4.59 14.06 6.75
C GLY A 331 -4.42 14.29 5.26
N HIS A 332 -5.25 13.64 4.45
CA HIS A 332 -5.27 13.77 3.00
C HIS A 332 -6.45 14.65 2.55
N PHE A 333 -6.15 15.61 1.68
CA PHE A 333 -7.11 16.52 1.07
C PHE A 333 -7.17 16.21 -0.43
N LEU A 334 -8.07 15.30 -0.80
CA LEU A 334 -8.19 14.79 -2.17
C LEU A 334 -8.75 15.82 -3.16
N GLU A 335 -9.55 16.77 -2.65
CA GLU A 335 -10.20 17.82 -3.44
C GLU A 335 -9.30 19.03 -3.72
N VAL A 336 -8.09 19.07 -3.13
CA VAL A 336 -7.20 20.23 -3.23
C VAL A 336 -6.09 19.95 -4.24
N THR A 337 -5.97 20.84 -5.22
CA THR A 337 -4.87 20.85 -6.20
C THR A 337 -4.10 22.16 -6.10
N THR A 338 -2.78 22.12 -5.88
CA THR A 338 -1.94 23.32 -5.80
C THR A 338 -1.34 23.70 -7.16
N PRO A 339 -0.84 24.95 -7.33
CA PRO A 339 -0.14 25.36 -8.54
C PRO A 339 1.05 24.45 -8.91
N GLU A 340 1.82 23.99 -7.92
CA GLU A 340 2.95 23.08 -8.10
C GLU A 340 2.51 21.71 -8.62
N MET A 341 1.43 21.16 -8.05
CA MET A 341 0.83 19.91 -8.53
C MET A 341 0.35 20.08 -9.97
N LYS A 342 -0.34 21.19 -10.24
CA LYS A 342 -0.87 21.49 -11.57
C LYS A 342 0.22 21.63 -12.62
N GLU A 343 1.28 22.39 -12.35
CA GLU A 343 2.43 22.52 -13.26
C GLU A 343 3.08 21.15 -13.51
N PHE A 344 3.21 20.32 -12.46
CA PHE A 344 3.76 18.97 -12.60
C PHE A 344 2.89 18.09 -13.50
N THR A 345 1.56 18.09 -13.29
CA THR A 345 0.64 17.24 -14.05
C THR A 345 0.40 17.71 -15.47
N ASP A 346 0.40 19.02 -15.73
CA ASP A 346 0.07 19.60 -17.04
C ASP A 346 1.08 19.24 -18.14
N VAL A 347 2.32 18.92 -17.76
CA VAL A 347 3.38 18.53 -18.71
C VAL A 347 3.49 17.02 -18.91
N LEU A 348 2.76 16.22 -18.12
CA LEU A 348 2.84 14.77 -18.24
C LEU A 348 2.17 14.29 -19.54
N PRO A 349 2.69 13.21 -20.14
CA PRO A 349 2.09 12.64 -21.33
C PRO A 349 0.71 12.02 -21.02
N SER A 350 -0.14 11.94 -22.04
CA SER A 350 -1.53 11.45 -21.94
C SER A 350 -1.66 10.05 -21.34
N TRP A 351 -0.62 9.23 -21.49
CA TRP A 351 -0.54 7.88 -20.95
C TRP A 351 -0.21 7.83 -19.46
N THR A 352 -0.19 8.95 -18.75
CA THR A 352 -0.03 8.98 -17.28
C THR A 352 -1.37 9.09 -16.59
N VAL A 353 -1.52 8.37 -15.48
CA VAL A 353 -2.64 8.52 -14.56
C VAL A 353 -2.06 8.91 -13.21
N VAL A 354 -2.50 10.06 -12.70
CA VAL A 354 -1.98 10.64 -11.46
C VAL A 354 -3.07 10.61 -10.39
N ALA A 355 -2.84 9.82 -9.35
CA ALA A 355 -3.57 9.94 -8.10
C ALA A 355 -2.91 11.05 -7.28
N SER A 356 -3.65 12.13 -7.02
CA SER A 356 -3.05 13.32 -6.41
C SER A 356 -3.77 13.75 -5.14
N ALA A 357 -3.03 14.23 -4.14
CA ALA A 357 -3.60 14.76 -2.92
C ALA A 357 -2.65 15.78 -2.26
N VAL A 358 -3.22 16.81 -1.63
CA VAL A 358 -2.46 17.55 -0.61
C VAL A 358 -2.46 16.74 0.68
N SER A 359 -1.32 16.65 1.37
CA SER A 359 -1.23 15.88 2.62
C SER A 359 -0.47 16.64 3.71
N THR A 360 -1.01 16.67 4.91
CA THR A 360 -0.32 17.23 6.09
C THR A 360 0.09 16.10 7.02
N TRP A 361 1.39 15.98 7.28
CA TRP A 361 1.96 14.94 8.15
C TRP A 361 2.47 15.55 9.45
N THR A 362 2.23 14.86 10.55
CA THR A 362 2.82 15.20 11.84
C THR A 362 3.40 13.95 12.46
N LYS A 363 4.66 14.03 12.90
CA LYS A 363 5.34 13.01 13.69
C LYS A 363 5.58 13.53 15.10
N MET A 364 5.25 12.72 16.10
CA MET A 364 5.43 13.07 17.51
C MET A 364 5.67 11.82 18.35
N GLN A 365 5.92 12.01 19.64
CA GLN A 365 6.06 10.95 20.61
C GLN A 365 4.97 11.11 21.68
N ILE A 366 4.33 10.00 22.06
CA ILE A 366 3.23 9.96 23.04
C ILE A 366 3.56 9.13 24.28
#